data_AF-A0A7S1LEY3-F1
#
_entry.id   AF-A0A7S1LEY3-F1
#
_cell.length_a   1.000
_cell.length_b   1.000
_cell.length_c   1.000
_cell.angle_alpha   90.00
_cell.angle_beta   90.00
_cell.angle_gamma   90.00
#
_symmetry.space_group_name_H-M   'P 1'
#
loop_
_entity.id
_entity.type
_entity.pdbx_description
1 polymer ?
#
loop_
_entity_poly.entity_id
_entity_poly.type
_entity_poly.pdbx_seq_one_letter_code
_entity_poly.pdbx_strand_id
1 'polypeptide(L)'
;MPVYEQKLICPLAVRFTQEHIRTTFRDGRLVEDSFREIEVLPGAQEYDLILKAPFPNIEIIRWSHPCEGSSFCCMARREKGDCSHWFTLDNRRLYCLQRAAAEHWPRRVGVAVDLLYAEPGRVWRKCDSTTHGKTVSIGHSCKGPEIGRWDWMGAGLSA
;
A
#
# COMPACT_ATOMS: atom_id res chain seq x y z
N MET A 1 9.47 6.24 -22.25
CA MET A 1 8.91 6.88 -21.03
C MET A 1 7.84 5.95 -20.49
N PRO A 2 7.82 5.62 -19.19
CA PRO A 2 6.71 4.86 -18.63
C PRO A 2 5.40 5.64 -18.82
N VAL A 3 4.35 4.94 -19.25
CA VAL A 3 3.00 5.50 -19.38
C VAL A 3 2.32 5.32 -18.03
N TYR A 4 1.95 6.44 -17.40
CA TYR A 4 1.22 6.47 -16.14
C TYR A 4 -0.23 6.89 -16.41
N GLU A 5 -1.16 6.26 -15.71
CA GLU A 5 -2.56 6.70 -15.66
C GLU A 5 -2.93 7.01 -14.21
N GLN A 6 -3.49 8.20 -13.98
CA GLN A 6 -3.98 8.57 -12.67
C GLN A 6 -5.32 7.87 -12.41
N LYS A 7 -5.46 7.21 -11.26
CA LYS A 7 -6.68 6.51 -10.84
C LYS A 7 -7.03 6.81 -9.39
N LEU A 8 -8.32 6.72 -9.04
CA LEU A 8 -8.77 6.65 -7.65
C LEU A 8 -8.83 5.20 -7.18
N ILE A 9 -8.22 4.92 -6.03
CA ILE A 9 -8.27 3.61 -5.38
C ILE A 9 -8.46 3.75 -3.88
N CYS A 10 -9.08 2.76 -3.24
CA CYS A 10 -9.01 2.61 -1.80
C CYS A 10 -7.56 2.29 -1.38
N PRO A 11 -6.92 3.08 -0.49
CA PRO A 11 -5.55 2.80 -0.05
C PRO A 11 -5.45 1.48 0.73
N LEU A 12 -6.54 1.03 1.36
CA LEU A 12 -6.62 -0.29 2.00
C LEU A 12 -6.62 -1.44 0.97
N ALA A 13 -6.92 -1.17 -0.31
CA ALA A 13 -6.82 -2.19 -1.37
C ALA A 13 -5.39 -2.36 -1.92
N VAL A 14 -4.44 -1.51 -1.50
CA VAL A 14 -3.04 -1.54 -1.93
C VAL A 14 -2.18 -2.19 -0.85
N ARG A 15 -1.18 -2.97 -1.28
CA ARG A 15 -0.29 -3.76 -0.42
C ARG A 15 1.12 -3.21 -0.41
N PHE A 16 1.79 -3.42 0.71
CA PHE A 16 3.21 -3.12 0.85
C PHE A 16 4.06 -4.11 0.05
N THR A 17 5.13 -3.64 -0.58
CA THR A 17 6.12 -4.55 -1.16
C THR A 17 7.18 -4.96 -0.14
N GLN A 18 7.42 -4.14 0.88
CA GLN A 18 8.46 -4.40 1.88
C GLN A 18 7.87 -4.58 3.28
N GLU A 19 8.49 -5.41 4.10
CA GLU A 19 8.05 -5.67 5.47
C GLU A 19 8.36 -4.56 6.46
N HIS A 20 9.31 -3.68 6.13
CA HIS A 20 9.82 -2.70 7.08
C HIS A 20 9.89 -1.30 6.48
N ILE A 21 9.36 -0.32 7.20
CA ILE A 21 9.46 1.11 6.86
C ILE A 21 10.21 1.87 7.93
N ARG A 22 10.90 2.93 7.48
CA ARG A 22 11.52 3.90 8.39
C ARG A 22 10.48 4.90 8.90
N THR A 23 10.69 5.40 10.12
CA THR A 23 9.91 6.51 10.70
C THR A 23 10.07 7.84 9.96
N THR A 24 11.05 7.95 9.06
CA THR A 24 11.34 9.16 8.27
C THR A 24 11.28 8.91 6.76
N PHE A 25 10.88 9.93 6.00
CA PHE A 25 11.03 10.03 4.56
C PHE A 25 12.49 10.30 4.15
N ARG A 26 12.79 10.32 2.84
CA ARG A 26 14.16 10.57 2.35
C ARG A 26 14.63 12.01 2.60
N ASP A 27 13.69 12.94 2.70
CA ASP A 27 13.91 14.36 3.01
C ASP A 27 14.01 14.63 4.52
N GLY A 28 13.92 13.59 5.36
CA GLY A 28 14.01 13.70 6.83
C GLY A 28 12.70 13.97 7.53
N ARG A 29 11.59 14.23 6.80
CA ARG A 29 10.26 14.42 7.43
C ARG A 29 9.80 13.15 8.12
N LEU A 30 9.13 13.29 9.26
CA LEU A 30 8.51 12.16 9.95
C LEU A 30 7.27 11.68 9.22
N VAL A 31 7.11 10.36 9.15
CA VAL A 31 5.96 9.71 8.54
C VAL A 31 4.67 10.05 9.28
N GLU A 32 4.72 10.13 10.61
CA GLU A 32 3.58 10.52 11.45
C GLU A 32 3.15 11.98 11.25
N ASP A 33 4.10 12.89 11.03
CA ASP A 33 3.78 14.30 10.77
C ASP A 33 3.11 14.47 9.40
N SER A 34 3.61 13.79 8.38
CA SER A 34 2.99 13.81 7.04
C SER A 34 1.62 13.13 7.03
N PHE A 35 1.39 12.14 7.89
CA PHE A 35 0.08 11.54 8.08
C PHE A 35 -0.93 12.56 8.63
N ARG A 36 -0.55 13.37 9.63
CA ARG A 36 -1.39 14.42 10.21
C ARG A 36 -1.71 15.56 9.24
N GLU A 37 -0.86 15.77 8.24
CA GLU A 37 -1.04 16.77 7.18
C GLU A 37 -1.98 16.29 6.06
N ILE A 38 -2.48 15.05 6.10
CA ILE A 38 -3.41 14.55 5.07
C ILE A 38 -4.76 15.27 5.19
N GLU A 39 -5.15 15.92 4.10
CA GLU A 39 -6.45 16.56 3.96
C GLU A 39 -7.50 15.55 3.53
N VAL A 40 -8.68 15.64 4.14
CA VAL A 40 -9.84 14.81 3.83
C VAL A 40 -10.87 15.69 3.11
N LEU A 41 -11.08 15.40 1.83
CA LEU A 41 -11.98 16.13 0.96
C LEU A 41 -13.30 15.38 0.78
N PRO A 42 -14.39 16.07 0.40
CA PRO A 42 -15.64 15.43 0.00
C PRO A 42 -15.40 14.37 -1.09
N GLY A 43 -16.19 13.30 -1.01
CA GLY A 43 -16.14 12.17 -1.93
C GLY A 43 -16.28 12.54 -3.40
N ALA A 44 -15.67 11.71 -4.25
CA ALA A 44 -15.80 11.78 -5.70
C ALA A 44 -16.00 10.38 -6.25
N GLN A 45 -16.81 10.27 -7.32
CA GLN A 45 -17.16 9.00 -7.97
C GLN A 45 -17.85 8.03 -6.99
N GLU A 46 -17.20 6.91 -6.68
CA GLU A 46 -17.71 5.85 -5.81
C GLU A 46 -17.24 5.95 -4.35
N TYR A 47 -16.45 6.97 -4.01
CA TYR A 47 -15.88 7.16 -2.68
C TYR A 47 -16.62 8.27 -1.93
N ASP A 48 -16.83 8.07 -0.63
CA ASP A 48 -17.44 9.03 0.29
C ASP A 48 -16.48 10.16 0.68
N LEU A 49 -15.17 9.88 0.63
CA LEU A 49 -14.08 10.77 1.01
C LEU A 49 -12.90 10.59 0.06
N ILE A 50 -12.18 11.68 -0.22
CA ILE A 50 -10.93 11.66 -0.98
C ILE A 50 -9.79 12.16 -0.11
N LEU A 51 -8.71 11.39 0.01
CA LEU A 51 -7.49 11.82 0.68
C LEU A 51 -6.62 12.62 -0.27
N LYS A 52 -6.14 13.77 0.19
CA LYS A 52 -5.14 14.58 -0.49
C LYS A 52 -3.91 14.68 0.42
N ALA A 53 -2.85 14.01 -0.01
CA ALA A 53 -1.62 13.91 0.77
C ALA A 53 -0.66 15.09 0.51
N PRO A 54 0.22 15.42 1.48
CA PRO A 54 1.26 16.45 1.34
C PRO A 54 2.47 15.95 0.52
N PHE A 55 2.34 14.82 -0.18
CA PHE A 55 3.38 14.20 -0.98
C PHE A 55 2.83 13.77 -2.35
N PRO A 56 3.68 13.58 -3.37
CA PRO A 56 3.25 13.10 -4.68
C PRO A 56 2.49 11.77 -4.59
N ASN A 57 1.59 11.54 -5.54
CA ASN A 57 0.85 10.29 -5.68
C ASN A 57 1.77 9.08 -5.56
N ILE A 58 1.28 8.02 -4.92
CA ILE A 58 2.01 6.75 -4.89
C ILE A 58 1.89 6.06 -6.24
N GLU A 59 2.98 5.45 -6.67
CA GLU A 59 2.95 4.57 -7.84
C GLU A 59 2.40 3.21 -7.41
N ILE A 60 1.43 2.69 -8.17
CA ILE A 60 0.90 1.35 -7.97
C ILE A 60 1.08 0.48 -9.21
N ILE A 61 1.27 -0.81 -8.97
CA ILE A 61 1.44 -1.84 -10.00
C ILE A 61 0.52 -3.02 -9.70
N ARG A 62 -0.05 -3.60 -10.75
CA ARG A 62 -0.84 -4.82 -10.64
C ARG A 62 0.09 -6.01 -10.74
N TRP A 63 0.11 -6.86 -9.72
CA TRP A 63 1.01 -8.02 -9.73
C TRP A 63 0.40 -9.23 -9.02
N SER A 64 0.65 -10.41 -9.58
CA SER A 64 0.31 -11.72 -9.02
C SER A 64 1.59 -12.45 -8.62
N HIS A 65 1.63 -13.00 -7.39
CA HIS A 65 2.70 -13.91 -7.01
C HIS A 65 2.71 -15.10 -7.98
N PRO A 66 3.84 -15.43 -8.62
CA PRO A 66 3.98 -16.71 -9.29
C PRO A 66 3.89 -17.77 -8.20
N CYS A 67 2.90 -18.67 -8.29
CA CYS A 67 2.88 -19.86 -7.47
C CYS A 67 4.14 -20.68 -7.78
N GLU A 68 5.12 -20.70 -6.89
CA GLU A 68 6.17 -21.70 -6.94
C GLU A 68 5.56 -23.06 -6.59
N GLY A 69 5.44 -23.93 -7.60
CA GLY A 69 5.56 -25.37 -7.40
C GLY A 69 4.40 -26.14 -6.76
N SER A 70 3.13 -25.87 -7.08
CA SER A 70 2.14 -26.96 -6.98
C SER A 70 1.07 -26.91 -8.06
N SER A 71 1.00 -28.00 -8.82
CA SER A 71 -0.07 -28.38 -9.74
C SER A 71 -1.43 -28.60 -9.05
N PHE A 72 -1.65 -28.06 -7.85
CA PHE A 72 -2.83 -28.35 -7.02
C PHE A 72 -3.55 -27.14 -6.43
N CYS A 73 -2.97 -25.94 -6.40
CA CYS A 73 -3.69 -24.75 -5.89
C CYS A 73 -4.53 -24.04 -6.96
N CYS A 74 -4.28 -24.30 -8.25
CA CYS A 74 -4.94 -23.60 -9.36
C CYS A 74 -6.07 -24.40 -10.03
N MET A 75 -6.34 -25.64 -9.58
CA MET A 75 -7.28 -26.56 -10.25
C MET A 75 -8.58 -26.82 -9.48
N ALA A 76 -8.84 -26.10 -8.39
CA ALA A 76 -10.14 -26.14 -7.73
C ALA A 76 -10.89 -24.83 -7.97
N ARG A 77 -11.95 -24.92 -8.78
CA ARG A 77 -12.89 -23.88 -9.23
C ARG A 77 -12.41 -22.93 -10.32
N ARG A 78 -13.04 -23.11 -11.49
CA ARG A 78 -13.30 -22.09 -12.51
C ARG A 78 -14.13 -20.92 -11.94
N GLU A 79 -13.61 -20.21 -10.95
CA GLU A 79 -13.95 -18.82 -10.68
C GLU A 79 -12.65 -18.06 -10.87
N LYS A 80 -12.59 -17.32 -11.96
CA LYS A 80 -11.42 -16.61 -12.48
C LYS A 80 -11.14 -15.39 -11.59
N GLY A 81 -10.91 -15.63 -10.29
CA GLY A 81 -10.48 -14.64 -9.33
C GLY A 81 -9.03 -14.32 -9.64
N ASP A 82 -8.80 -13.16 -10.23
CA ASP A 82 -7.47 -12.64 -10.50
C ASP A 82 -6.71 -12.57 -9.17
N CYS A 83 -5.77 -13.49 -8.92
CA CYS A 83 -4.90 -13.51 -7.73
C CYS A 83 -3.90 -12.34 -7.74
N SER A 84 -4.05 -11.39 -8.67
CA SER A 84 -3.30 -10.16 -8.69
C SER A 84 -3.82 -9.17 -7.66
N HIS A 85 -2.90 -8.53 -6.96
CA HIS A 85 -3.18 -7.46 -6.03
C HIS A 85 -2.46 -6.19 -6.48
N TRP A 86 -2.89 -5.05 -5.93
CA TRP A 86 -2.21 -3.78 -6.10
C TRP A 86 -1.07 -3.69 -5.10
N PHE A 87 0.12 -3.36 -5.60
CA PHE A 87 1.31 -3.16 -4.79
C PHE A 87 1.88 -1.77 -5.04
N THR A 88 2.64 -1.24 -4.09
CA THR A 88 3.36 0.01 -4.25
C THR A 88 4.80 -0.12 -3.80
N LEU A 89 5.71 0.63 -4.45
CA LEU A 89 7.10 0.75 -4.02
C LEU A 89 7.29 1.83 -2.94
N ASP A 90 6.26 2.61 -2.63
CA ASP A 90 6.28 3.74 -1.71
C ASP A 90 5.64 3.40 -0.36
N ASN A 91 6.13 2.34 0.30
CA ASN A 91 5.52 1.80 1.53
C ASN A 91 5.28 2.84 2.64
N ARG A 92 6.19 3.82 2.82
CA ARG A 92 6.02 4.90 3.81
C ARG A 92 4.80 5.79 3.50
N ARG A 93 4.60 6.14 2.23
CA ARG A 93 3.45 6.95 1.80
C ARG A 93 2.16 6.15 1.92
N LEU A 94 2.19 4.88 1.53
CA LEU A 94 1.04 3.98 1.69
C LEU A 94 0.63 3.83 3.15
N TYR A 95 1.59 3.71 4.06
CA TYR A 95 1.29 3.66 5.50
C TYR A 95 0.50 4.89 5.97
N CYS A 96 0.94 6.11 5.61
CA CYS A 96 0.19 7.34 5.94
C CYS A 96 -1.24 7.30 5.38
N LEU A 97 -1.40 6.89 4.12
CA LEU A 97 -2.69 6.84 3.44
C LEU A 97 -3.62 5.78 4.05
N GLN A 98 -3.11 4.62 4.41
CA GLN A 98 -3.88 3.56 5.06
C GLN A 98 -4.31 3.96 6.47
N ARG A 99 -3.43 4.60 7.25
CA ARG A 99 -3.75 5.17 8.56
C ARG A 99 -4.90 6.17 8.46
N ALA A 100 -4.79 7.15 7.55
CA ALA A 100 -5.84 8.15 7.33
C ALA A 100 -7.16 7.53 6.86
N ALA A 101 -7.12 6.53 5.98
CA ALA A 101 -8.33 5.85 5.56
C ALA A 101 -8.98 5.03 6.68
N ALA A 102 -8.19 4.39 7.53
CA ALA A 102 -8.69 3.60 8.65
C ALA A 102 -9.43 4.45 9.69
N GLU A 103 -9.02 5.71 9.91
CA GLU A 103 -9.72 6.63 10.83
C GLU A 103 -11.13 6.99 10.38
N HIS A 104 -11.45 6.79 9.10
CA HIS A 104 -12.77 7.09 8.53
C HIS A 104 -13.60 5.84 8.25
N TRP A 105 -13.13 4.65 8.61
CA TRP A 105 -13.92 3.43 8.49
C TRP A 105 -15.24 3.58 9.27
N PRO A 106 -16.42 3.19 8.71
CA PRO A 106 -16.63 2.39 7.51
C PRO A 106 -16.84 3.16 6.19
N ARG A 107 -16.53 4.46 6.13
CA ARG A 107 -16.70 5.25 4.91
C ARG A 107 -15.74 4.79 3.81
N ARG A 108 -16.19 4.84 2.56
CA ARG A 108 -15.37 4.52 1.39
C ARG A 108 -14.39 5.66 1.13
N VAL A 109 -13.11 5.42 1.40
CA VAL A 109 -12.04 6.41 1.20
C VAL A 109 -11.28 6.11 -0.08
N GLY A 110 -11.12 7.11 -0.94
CA GLY A 110 -10.32 7.04 -2.16
C GLY A 110 -9.08 7.92 -2.09
N VAL A 111 -8.02 7.55 -2.81
CA VAL A 111 -6.83 8.40 -3.01
C VAL A 111 -6.39 8.32 -4.47
N ALA A 112 -5.86 9.42 -4.99
CA ALA A 112 -5.24 9.46 -6.30
C ALA A 112 -3.90 8.71 -6.30
N VAL A 113 -3.71 7.83 -7.26
CA VAL A 113 -2.50 7.03 -7.45
C VAL A 113 -2.11 7.01 -8.92
N ASP A 114 -0.83 6.78 -9.17
CA ASP A 114 -0.29 6.69 -10.54
C ASP A 114 -0.08 5.21 -10.88
N LEU A 115 -0.85 4.71 -11.85
CA LEU A 115 -0.80 3.32 -12.29
C LEU A 115 0.35 3.12 -13.28
N LEU A 116 1.31 2.26 -12.92
CA LEU A 116 2.42 1.89 -13.78
C LEU A 116 2.08 0.59 -14.53
N TYR A 117 1.72 0.71 -15.81
CA TYR A 117 1.33 -0.41 -16.67
C TYR A 117 2.47 -1.34 -17.09
N ALA A 118 3.71 -0.82 -17.13
CA ALA A 118 4.87 -1.51 -17.67
C ALA A 118 5.97 -1.63 -16.61
N GLU A 119 5.78 -2.51 -15.62
CA GLU A 119 6.83 -2.84 -14.64
C GLU A 119 7.58 -4.11 -15.09
N PRO A 120 8.89 -4.03 -15.46
CA PRO A 120 9.66 -5.15 -16.00
C PRO A 120 10.18 -6.13 -14.93
N GLY A 121 9.52 -6.28 -13.79
CA GLY A 121 9.90 -7.21 -12.71
C GLY A 121 10.86 -6.65 -11.65
N ARG A 122 11.09 -5.32 -11.57
CA ARG A 122 11.81 -4.71 -10.43
C ARG A 122 11.07 -4.89 -9.11
N VAL A 123 9.75 -5.06 -9.13
CA VAL A 123 8.97 -5.32 -7.91
C VAL A 123 9.39 -6.63 -7.27
N TRP A 124 9.68 -7.66 -8.06
CA TRP A 124 10.10 -8.97 -7.55
C TRP A 124 11.35 -8.88 -6.67
N ARG A 125 12.33 -8.07 -7.10
CA ARG A 125 13.58 -7.88 -6.35
C ARG A 125 13.39 -7.12 -5.04
N LYS A 126 12.27 -6.42 -4.88
CA LYS A 126 11.95 -5.61 -3.69
C LYS A 126 10.85 -6.23 -2.84
N CYS A 127 10.20 -7.29 -3.32
CA CYS A 127 9.16 -7.97 -2.57
C CYS A 127 9.82 -8.91 -1.56
N ASP A 128 9.97 -8.45 -0.32
CA ASP A 128 10.46 -9.26 0.80
C ASP A 128 9.32 -9.64 1.77
N SER A 129 8.07 -9.32 1.43
CA SER A 129 6.94 -9.53 2.33
C SER A 129 6.47 -10.99 2.45
N THR A 130 6.71 -11.58 3.62
CA THR A 130 6.13 -12.85 4.10
C THR A 130 4.64 -12.72 4.45
N THR A 131 4.18 -11.51 4.76
CA THR A 131 2.77 -11.22 5.10
C THR A 131 1.91 -10.86 3.89
N HIS A 132 2.42 -11.13 2.68
CA HIS A 132 1.75 -10.79 1.42
C HIS A 132 1.40 -9.29 1.30
N GLY A 133 2.21 -8.43 1.92
CA GLY A 133 2.05 -6.97 1.91
C GLY A 133 0.90 -6.44 2.75
N LYS A 134 0.36 -7.25 3.67
CA LYS A 134 -0.77 -6.85 4.53
C LYS A 134 -0.33 -6.10 5.78
N THR A 135 0.90 -6.32 6.25
CA THR A 135 1.43 -5.65 7.43
C THR A 135 2.76 -5.01 7.13
N VAL A 136 3.12 -3.99 7.91
CA VAL A 136 4.44 -3.37 7.85
C VAL A 136 4.94 -3.08 9.27
N SER A 137 6.20 -3.41 9.52
CA SER A 137 6.94 -3.06 10.74
C SER A 137 7.56 -1.66 10.60
N ILE A 138 7.63 -0.93 11.70
CA ILE A 138 8.09 0.46 11.74
C ILE A 138 9.31 0.54 12.63
N GLY A 139 10.39 1.16 12.15
CA GLY A 139 11.62 1.34 12.92
C GLY A 139 12.40 2.58 12.53
N HIS A 140 13.36 2.99 13.36
CA HIS A 140 14.27 4.11 13.02
C HIS A 140 15.24 3.73 11.88
N SER A 141 15.51 2.45 11.71
CA SER A 141 16.35 1.92 10.62
C SER A 141 15.88 0.54 10.19
N CYS A 142 16.15 0.17 8.93
CA CYS A 142 15.72 -1.10 8.35
C CYS A 142 16.33 -2.36 8.99
N LYS A 143 17.33 -2.20 9.87
CA LYS A 143 17.96 -3.30 10.62
C LYS A 143 17.88 -3.07 12.14
N GLY A 144 17.12 -2.07 12.55
CA GLY A 144 16.97 -1.69 13.95
C GLY A 144 15.83 -2.46 14.62
N PRO A 145 15.66 -2.28 15.93
CA PRO A 145 14.50 -2.81 16.63
C PRO A 145 13.20 -2.23 16.04
N GLU A 146 12.17 -3.07 15.99
CA GLU A 146 10.81 -2.66 15.67
C GLU A 146 10.25 -1.82 16.82
N ILE A 147 9.63 -0.69 16.46
CA ILE A 147 9.01 0.26 17.39
C ILE A 147 7.49 0.11 17.37
N GLY A 148 6.95 -0.48 16.31
CA GLY A 148 5.55 -0.82 16.21
C GLY A 148 5.23 -1.50 14.89
N ARG A 149 4.05 -2.08 14.83
CA ARG A 149 3.53 -2.77 13.65
C ARG A 149 2.21 -2.18 13.21
N TRP A 150 2.03 -2.07 11.91
CA TRP A 150 0.75 -1.72 11.31
C TRP A 150 0.17 -2.90 10.56
N ASP A 151 -1.07 -3.27 10.91
CA ASP A 151 -1.93 -4.19 10.18
C ASP A 151 -3.24 -3.47 9.84
N TRP A 152 -3.43 -3.18 8.56
CA TRP A 152 -4.61 -2.45 8.12
C TRP A 152 -5.89 -3.32 8.08
N MET A 153 -5.77 -4.66 8.07
CA MET A 153 -6.92 -5.57 8.17
C MET A 153 -7.35 -5.76 9.62
N GLY A 154 -6.41 -5.69 10.57
CA GLY A 154 -6.66 -5.73 12.01
C GLY A 154 -7.06 -4.37 12.62
N ALA A 155 -7.05 -3.30 11.82
CA ALA A 155 -7.43 -1.93 12.19
C ALA A 155 -6.73 -1.37 13.44
N GLY A 156 -5.47 -1.75 13.72
CA GLY A 156 -4.73 -1.25 14.88
C GLY A 156 -3.21 -1.26 14.71
N LEU A 157 -2.54 -0.24 15.28
CA LEU A 157 -1.12 -0.32 15.63
C LEU A 157 -0.99 -1.24 16.84
N SER A 158 -0.27 -2.35 16.70
CA SER A 158 0.18 -3.15 17.85
C SER A 158 1.58 -2.66 18.25
N ALA A 159 1.69 -2.18 19.48
CA ALA A 159 2.94 -1.75 20.11
C ALA A 159 3.76 -2.94 20.63
#